data_AF-T1BLG7-F1
#
_entry.id   AF-T1BLG7-F1
#
_cell.length_a   1.000
_cell.length_b   1.000
_cell.length_c   1.000
_cell.angle_alpha   90.00
_cell.angle_beta   90.00
_cell.angle_gamma   90.00
#
_symmetry.space_group_name_H-M   'P 1'
#
loop_
_entity.id
_entity.type
_entity.pdbx_description
1 polymer ?
#
loop_
_entity_poly.entity_id
_entity_poly.type
_entity_poly.pdbx_seq_one_letter_code
_entity_poly.pdbx_strand_id
1 'polypeptide(L)'
;SQPALTDLNDRVVRERLLAASMQRGLRDGATDERALITGIARLRAERARLLGYPNHAAYALEDSTAHDTAAVNAMLGKLAPPAVANARREAADLQQAIQAEGGK
;
A
#
# COMPACT_ATOMS: atom_id res chain seq x y z
N SER A 1 8.51 -8.11 0.12
CA SER A 1 9.24 -8.25 1.40
C SER A 1 10.71 -7.88 1.20
N GLN A 2 11.39 -7.38 2.24
CA GLN A 2 12.85 -7.10 2.26
C GLN A 2 13.45 -7.62 3.59
N PRO A 3 13.69 -8.94 3.75
CA PRO A 3 14.09 -9.54 5.03
C PRO A 3 15.37 -8.96 5.63
N ALA A 4 16.33 -8.58 4.77
CA ALA A 4 17.61 -8.00 5.20
C ALA A 4 17.47 -6.68 5.97
N LEU A 5 16.33 -5.98 5.91
CA LEU A 5 16.10 -4.78 6.73
C LEU A 5 16.09 -5.09 8.23
N THR A 6 15.78 -6.32 8.63
CA THR A 6 15.78 -6.74 10.04
C THR A 6 17.20 -6.98 10.56
N ASP A 7 18.10 -7.52 9.73
CA ASP A 7 19.42 -7.99 10.18
C ASP A 7 20.54 -6.94 9.98
N LEU A 8 20.34 -5.97 9.09
CA LEU A 8 21.34 -4.95 8.77
C LEU A 8 21.49 -3.93 9.90
N ASN A 9 22.68 -3.83 10.48
CA ASN A 9 22.97 -2.87 11.55
C ASN A 9 23.18 -1.42 11.04
N ASP A 10 23.65 -1.25 9.80
CA ASP A 10 23.90 0.08 9.21
C ASP A 10 22.61 0.75 8.72
N ARG A 11 22.24 1.88 9.35
CA ARG A 11 21.04 2.66 9.02
C ARG A 11 21.04 3.19 7.58
N VAL A 12 22.19 3.63 7.06
CA VAL A 12 22.31 4.18 5.70
C VAL A 12 22.07 3.08 4.68
N VAL A 13 22.57 1.87 4.94
CA VAL A 13 22.33 0.71 4.07
C VAL A 13 20.86 0.29 4.11
N ARG A 14 20.24 0.24 5.30
CA ARG A 14 18.80 -0.03 5.43
C ARG A 14 17.95 0.98 4.65
N GLU A 15 18.27 2.27 4.78
CA GLU A 15 17.58 3.35 4.07
C GLU A 15 17.70 3.18 2.55
N ARG A 16 18.91 2.95 2.03
CA ARG A 16 19.13 2.72 0.60
C ARG A 16 18.38 1.51 0.08
N LEU A 17 18.37 0.41 0.84
CA LEU A 17 17.64 -0.81 0.49
C LEU A 17 16.13 -0.56 0.44
N LEU A 18 15.58 0.09 1.48
CA LEU A 18 14.16 0.43 1.54
C LEU A 18 13.76 1.35 0.39
N ALA A 19 14.54 2.41 0.15
CA ALA A 19 14.31 3.35 -0.96
C ALA A 19 14.34 2.64 -2.31
N ALA A 20 15.34 1.78 -2.56
CA ALA A 20 15.42 1.00 -3.79
C ALA A 20 14.20 0.07 -3.95
N SER A 21 13.74 -0.53 -2.86
CA SER A 21 12.56 -1.39 -2.83
C SER A 21 11.26 -0.63 -3.14
N MET A 22 11.09 0.56 -2.57
CA MET A 22 9.92 1.42 -2.78
C MET A 22 9.87 2.01 -4.20
N GLN A 23 11.03 2.16 -4.85
CA GLN A 23 11.14 2.75 -6.20
C GLN A 23 11.06 1.70 -7.34
N ARG A 24 10.84 0.42 -7.04
CA ARG A 24 10.64 -0.59 -8.09
C ARG A 24 9.41 -0.24 -8.93
N GLY A 25 9.51 -0.35 -10.25
CA GLY A 25 8.43 -0.02 -11.18
C GLY A 25 8.23 1.49 -11.41
N LEU A 26 9.01 2.36 -10.75
CA LEU A 26 8.84 3.82 -10.79
C LEU A 26 10.08 4.57 -11.30
N ARG A 27 11.12 3.84 -11.71
CA ARG A 27 12.36 4.42 -12.27
C ARG A 27 12.21 4.56 -13.78
N ASP A 28 12.64 5.69 -14.31
CA ASP A 28 12.65 5.94 -15.75
C ASP A 28 13.39 4.81 -16.50
N GLY A 29 12.85 4.41 -17.65
CA GLY A 29 13.42 3.37 -18.51
C GLY A 29 12.47 2.20 -18.75
N ALA A 30 13.02 1.06 -19.16
CA ALA A 30 12.24 -0.10 -19.61
C ALA A 30 11.36 -0.76 -18.53
N THR A 31 11.63 -0.49 -17.26
CA THR A 31 10.89 -1.04 -16.12
C THR A 31 9.98 -0.02 -15.44
N ASP A 32 9.76 1.14 -16.07
CA ASP A 32 8.76 2.11 -15.61
C ASP A 32 7.34 1.63 -15.90
N GLU A 33 6.55 1.37 -14.86
CA GLU A 33 5.20 0.83 -14.96
C GLU A 33 4.12 1.92 -14.81
N ARG A 34 4.48 3.19 -14.61
CA ARG A 34 3.51 4.28 -14.35
C ARG A 34 2.50 4.45 -15.48
N ALA A 35 2.97 4.45 -16.73
CA ALA A 35 2.13 4.56 -17.91
C ALA A 35 1.22 3.32 -18.07
N LEU A 36 1.77 2.12 -17.81
CA LEU A 36 1.03 0.87 -17.87
C LEU A 36 -0.12 0.85 -16.86
N ILE A 37 0.15 1.17 -15.59
CA ILE A 37 -0.85 1.17 -14.52
C ILE A 37 -1.95 2.21 -14.81
N THR A 38 -1.58 3.39 -15.30
CA THR A 38 -2.54 4.43 -15.69
C THR A 38 -3.42 3.96 -16.86
N GLY A 39 -2.83 3.30 -17.86
CA GLY A 39 -3.55 2.69 -18.97
C GLY A 39 -4.54 1.61 -18.50
N ILE A 40 -4.12 0.72 -17.60
CA ILE A 40 -4.98 -0.31 -17.02
C ILE A 40 -6.15 0.33 -16.25
N ALA A 41 -5.90 1.37 -15.45
CA ALA A 41 -6.96 2.06 -14.72
C ALA A 41 -8.02 2.67 -15.67
N ARG A 42 -7.56 3.31 -16.77
CA ARG A 42 -8.44 3.85 -17.81
C ARG A 42 -9.28 2.76 -18.47
N LEU A 43 -8.64 1.67 -18.92
CA LEU A 43 -9.34 0.55 -19.57
C LEU A 43 -10.34 -0.13 -18.63
N ARG A 44 -10.02 -0.25 -17.34
CA ARG A 44 -10.94 -0.76 -16.31
C ARG A 44 -12.17 0.13 -16.14
N ALA A 45 -12.00 1.45 -16.14
CA ALA A 45 -13.11 2.40 -16.08
C ALA A 45 -13.99 2.34 -17.34
N GLU A 46 -13.37 2.28 -18.52
CA GLU A 46 -14.07 2.16 -19.79
C GLU A 46 -14.89 0.87 -19.88
N ARG A 47 -14.28 -0.27 -19.51
CA ARG A 47 -14.97 -1.57 -19.47
C ARG A 47 -16.21 -1.53 -18.57
N ALA A 48 -16.08 -0.98 -17.36
CA ALA A 48 -17.21 -0.87 -16.44
C ALA A 48 -18.35 -0.04 -17.04
N ARG A 49 -18.03 1.10 -17.65
CA ARG A 49 -19.00 1.96 -18.33
C ARG A 49 -19.71 1.25 -19.48
N LEU A 50 -18.97 0.50 -20.31
CA LEU A 50 -19.54 -0.27 -21.42
C LEU A 50 -20.50 -1.36 -20.94
N LEU A 51 -20.26 -1.93 -19.76
CA LEU A 51 -21.11 -2.95 -19.15
C LEU A 51 -22.24 -2.36 -18.28
N GLY A 52 -22.39 -1.03 -18.21
CA GLY A 52 -23.46 -0.37 -17.48
C GLY A 52 -23.18 -0.12 -15.99
N TYR A 53 -21.95 -0.35 -15.51
CA TYR A 53 -21.56 -0.09 -14.12
C TYR A 53 -21.00 1.34 -13.95
N PRO A 54 -21.18 1.96 -12.78
CA PRO A 54 -20.72 3.33 -12.53
C PRO A 54 -19.19 3.45 -12.47
N ASN A 55 -18.49 2.37 -12.08
CA ASN A 55 -17.03 2.33 -12.01
C ASN A 55 -16.54 0.88 -11.93
N HIS A 56 -15.22 0.70 -12.02
CA HIS A 56 -14.62 -0.63 -11.99
C HIS A 56 -14.86 -1.39 -10.69
N ALA A 57 -14.92 -0.72 -9.54
CA ALA A 57 -15.12 -1.39 -8.26
C ALA A 57 -16.54 -1.96 -8.14
N ALA A 58 -17.56 -1.23 -8.62
CA ALA A 58 -18.93 -1.74 -8.69
C ALA A 58 -19.03 -2.98 -9.58
N TYR A 59 -18.38 -2.96 -10.75
CA TYR A 59 -18.27 -4.13 -11.62
C TYR A 59 -17.54 -5.31 -10.95
N ALA A 60 -16.42 -5.05 -10.25
CA ALA A 60 -15.62 -6.10 -9.64
C ALA A 60 -16.27 -6.76 -8.42
N LEU A 61 -17.22 -6.06 -7.77
CA LEU A 61 -17.86 -6.53 -6.54
C LEU A 61 -19.19 -7.26 -6.78
N GLU A 62 -19.68 -7.32 -8.02
CA GLU A 62 -20.96 -7.96 -8.36
C GLU A 62 -21.07 -9.40 -7.84
N ASP A 63 -20.03 -10.21 -8.08
CA ASP A 63 -19.96 -11.60 -7.61
C ASP A 63 -19.30 -11.76 -6.23
N SER A 64 -19.00 -10.64 -5.56
CA SER A 64 -18.33 -10.65 -4.26
C SER A 64 -19.32 -10.72 -3.11
N THR A 65 -18.88 -11.26 -1.98
CA THR A 65 -19.68 -11.29 -0.74
C THR A 65 -19.90 -9.92 -0.12
N ALA A 66 -19.12 -8.91 -0.51
CA ALA A 66 -19.30 -7.55 -0.03
C ALA A 66 -20.45 -6.83 -0.76
N HIS A 67 -20.87 -7.32 -1.92
CA HIS A 67 -21.94 -6.82 -2.79
C HIS A 67 -21.76 -5.40 -3.35
N ASP A 68 -21.31 -4.43 -2.56
CA ASP A 68 -21.09 -3.06 -3.00
C ASP A 68 -19.89 -2.38 -2.32
N THR A 69 -19.50 -1.24 -2.90
CA THR A 69 -18.37 -0.44 -2.41
C THR A 69 -18.62 0.22 -1.05
N ALA A 70 -19.89 0.46 -0.66
CA ALA A 70 -20.22 1.09 0.61
C ALA A 70 -20.00 0.10 1.77
N ALA A 71 -20.36 -1.16 1.60
CA ALA A 71 -20.08 -2.23 2.56
C ALA A 71 -18.57 -2.42 2.76
N VAL A 72 -17.79 -2.45 1.67
CA VAL A 72 -16.31 -2.51 1.73
C VAL A 72 -15.75 -1.33 2.51
N ASN A 73 -16.13 -0.11 2.15
CA ASN A 73 -15.64 1.11 2.80
C ASN A 73 -16.07 1.18 4.28
N ALA A 74 -17.28 0.74 4.62
CA ALA A 74 -17.74 0.68 6.00
C ALA A 74 -16.93 -0.33 6.84
N MET A 75 -16.62 -1.50 6.29
CA MET A 75 -15.79 -2.50 6.97
C MET A 75 -14.37 -1.97 7.18
N LEU A 76 -13.72 -1.47 6.13
CA LEU A 76 -12.37 -0.89 6.24
C LEU A 76 -12.34 0.33 7.17
N GLY A 77 -13.39 1.17 7.14
CA GLY A 77 -13.56 2.31 8.02
C GLY A 77 -13.68 1.94 9.50
N LYS A 78 -14.23 0.76 9.82
CA LYS A 78 -14.24 0.23 11.20
C LYS A 78 -12.86 -0.27 11.64
N LEU A 79 -12.08 -0.84 10.73
CA LEU A 79 -10.76 -1.40 11.02
C LEU A 79 -9.66 -0.34 11.11
N ALA A 80 -9.75 0.73 10.30
CA ALA A 80 -8.68 1.71 10.18
C ALA A 80 -8.37 2.46 11.50
N PRO A 81 -9.34 3.00 12.26
CA PRO A 81 -9.04 3.71 13.51
C PRO A 81 -8.31 2.86 14.56
N PRO A 82 -8.76 1.63 14.91
CA PRO A 82 -8.03 0.81 15.89
C PRO A 82 -6.67 0.34 15.36
N ALA A 83 -6.55 0.04 14.05
CA ALA A 83 -5.26 -0.31 13.45
C ALA A 83 -4.25 0.84 13.53
N VAL A 84 -4.67 2.08 13.22
CA VAL A 84 -3.83 3.27 13.35
C VAL A 84 -3.45 3.54 14.81
N ALA A 85 -4.39 3.36 15.73
CA ALA A 85 -4.11 3.50 17.16
C ALA A 85 -3.04 2.49 17.63
N ASN A 86 -3.12 1.24 17.17
CA ASN A 86 -2.11 0.22 17.45
C ASN A 86 -0.75 0.57 16.84
N ALA A 87 -0.71 0.92 15.56
CA ALA A 87 0.52 1.29 14.86
C ALA A 87 1.24 2.49 15.52
N ARG A 88 0.49 3.45 16.08
CA ARG A 88 1.04 4.57 16.84
C ARG A 88 1.67 4.14 18.17
N ARG A 89 1.09 3.15 18.87
CA ARG A 89 1.69 2.58 20.08
C ARG A 89 2.98 1.85 19.74
N GLU A 90 2.95 0.97 18.74
CA GLU A 90 4.14 0.23 18.29
C GLU A 90 5.26 1.18 17.84
N ALA A 91 4.92 2.27 17.12
CA ALA A 91 5.89 3.29 16.74
C ALA A 91 6.52 3.99 17.98
N ALA A 92 5.75 4.24 19.03
CA ALA A 92 6.27 4.80 20.27
C ALA A 92 7.20 3.81 21.01
N ASP A 93 6.83 2.53 21.07
CA ASP A 93 7.65 1.48 21.69
C ASP A 93 8.99 1.30 20.94
N LEU A 94 8.95 1.29 19.61
CA LEU A 94 10.15 1.25 18.77
C LEU A 94 11.01 2.50 18.97
N GLN A 95 10.40 3.68 19.11
CA GLN A 95 11.15 4.90 19.34
C GLN A 95 11.86 4.90 20.70
N GLN A 96 11.26 4.31 21.73
CA GLN A 96 11.90 4.12 23.04
C GLN A 96 13.08 3.15 22.95
N ALA A 97 12.92 2.04 22.23
CA ALA A 97 14.01 1.08 22.02
C ALA A 97 15.22 1.73 21.32
N ILE A 98 14.97 2.51 20.25
CA ILE A 98 16.03 3.26 19.53
C ILE A 98 16.78 4.20 20.48
N GLN A 99 16.05 4.91 21.35
CA GLN A 99 16.65 5.83 22.32
C GLN A 99 17.50 5.09 23.37
N ALA A 100 17.02 3.95 23.87
CA ALA A 100 17.73 3.14 24.86
C ALA A 100 19.06 2.57 24.31
N GLU A 101 19.10 2.24 23.03
CA GLU A 101 20.30 1.72 22.34
C GLU A 101 21.29 2.82 21.91
N GLY A 102 21.00 4.09 22.24
CA GLY A 102 21.85 5.23 21.85
C GLY A 102 21.77 5.57 20.36
N GLY A 103 20.77 5.03 19.65
CA GLY A 103 20.53 5.33 18.25
C GLY A 103 20.06 6.77 18.06
N LYS A 104 20.66 7.47 17.10
CA LYS A 104 20.04 8.65 16.45
C LYS A 104 19.13 8.17 15.35
#